data_AF-A0A2P8W5R9-F1
#
_entry.id   AF-A0A2P8W5R9-F1
#
_cell.length_a   1.000
_cell.length_b   1.000
_cell.length_c   1.000
_cell.angle_alpha   90.00
_cell.angle_beta   90.00
_cell.angle_gamma   90.00
#
_symmetry.space_group_name_H-M   'P 1'
#
loop_
_entity.id
_entity.type
_entity.pdbx_description
1 polymer ?
#
loop_
_entity_poly.entity_id
_entity_poly.type
_entity_poly.pdbx_seq_one_letter_code
_entity_poly.pdbx_strand_id
1 'polypeptide(L)'
;MVQHLAKSPLAWSIGGVGAIAAVAIGLSYLAENNRQSTPPEPELTLNNFSVSPWQQGTDLGWQAAVAAQSAQTQADWQRVSDLWEQAIAALELVPTNDSNYAQAQAKAEEYRGNRAIAGDRLAQASPAPSSPAASDLQRALASAQPAFTFVPGPANRTLGRTADGLATVELTGDRATLRLPRSETGAALTMAQVVYADQFVTLAAPDAAARPWLLDALSAAQRDQSSPIPAGATVTVSAELETLSITVITDP
;
A
#
# COMPACT_ATOMS: atom_id res chain seq x y z
N MET A 1 21.12 -42.07 33.73
CA MET A 1 21.21 -40.60 33.69
C MET A 1 21.49 -40.22 32.23
N VAL A 2 20.62 -39.51 31.50
CA VAL A 2 20.45 -38.03 31.46
C VAL A 2 21.79 -37.27 31.58
N GLN A 3 22.16 -36.33 30.70
CA GLN A 3 21.41 -35.62 29.63
C GLN A 3 22.32 -35.23 28.43
N HIS A 4 21.73 -34.62 27.40
CA HIS A 4 22.34 -34.39 26.07
C HIS A 4 23.44 -33.32 26.05
N LEU A 5 24.42 -33.52 25.17
CA LEU A 5 25.28 -32.45 24.65
C LEU A 5 24.50 -31.67 23.57
N ALA A 6 24.31 -30.37 23.77
CA ALA A 6 23.70 -29.51 22.75
C ALA A 6 24.64 -29.38 21.53
N LYS A 7 24.10 -29.65 20.33
CA LYS A 7 24.75 -29.34 19.05
C LYS A 7 23.81 -28.51 18.20
N SER A 8 24.24 -27.30 17.90
CA SER A 8 23.73 -26.41 16.86
C SER A 8 24.91 -26.03 15.96
N PRO A 9 24.72 -25.41 14.78
CA PRO A 9 23.52 -25.35 13.95
C PRO A 9 23.77 -25.92 12.53
N LEU A 10 22.73 -26.30 11.78
CA LEU A 10 22.88 -26.53 10.33
C LEU A 10 21.67 -26.06 9.51
N ALA A 11 21.97 -25.11 8.61
CA ALA A 11 21.45 -24.98 7.25
C ALA A 11 19.91 -24.97 7.02
N TRP A 12 19.32 -23.78 7.11
CA TRP A 12 18.25 -23.40 6.17
C TRP A 12 18.87 -22.72 4.95
N SER A 13 19.25 -23.52 3.96
CA SER A 13 19.77 -23.04 2.68
C SER A 13 18.63 -22.54 1.79
N ILE A 14 18.40 -21.23 1.85
CA ILE A 14 18.21 -20.31 0.71
C ILE A 14 17.58 -20.92 -0.57
N GLY A 15 16.43 -20.36 -0.97
CA GLY A 15 16.08 -20.16 -2.38
C GLY A 15 14.77 -20.80 -2.84
N GLY A 16 13.77 -19.96 -3.10
CA GLY A 16 12.56 -20.36 -3.83
C GLY A 16 11.25 -20.24 -3.05
N VAL A 17 10.41 -19.33 -3.54
CA VAL A 17 8.96 -19.17 -3.38
C VAL A 17 8.20 -20.30 -2.66
N GLY A 18 7.39 -19.91 -1.66
CA GLY A 18 6.07 -20.54 -1.41
C GLY A 18 5.97 -21.63 -0.35
N ALA A 19 5.70 -21.22 0.91
CA ALA A 19 4.86 -21.98 1.86
C ALA A 19 4.64 -21.18 3.16
N ILE A 20 3.79 -20.15 3.14
CA ILE A 20 3.03 -19.78 4.35
C ILE A 20 1.56 -20.04 4.03
N ALA A 21 1.09 -21.19 4.52
CA ALA A 21 -0.32 -21.57 4.67
C ALA A 21 -1.27 -21.27 3.50
N ALA A 22 -1.11 -21.98 2.37
CA ALA A 22 -2.28 -22.41 1.62
C ALA A 22 -3.01 -23.54 2.40
N VAL A 23 -3.54 -23.22 3.58
CA VAL A 23 -4.47 -24.12 4.28
C VAL A 23 -5.81 -23.98 3.61
N ALA A 24 -6.24 -25.06 2.95
CA ALA A 24 -7.57 -25.13 2.35
C ALA A 24 -8.65 -25.05 3.44
N ILE A 25 -9.27 -23.88 3.60
CA ILE A 25 -10.52 -23.73 4.35
C ILE A 25 -11.66 -23.51 3.36
N GLY A 26 -12.40 -24.59 3.11
CA GLY A 26 -13.84 -24.55 2.87
C GLY A 26 -14.36 -23.77 1.65
N LEU A 27 -14.54 -24.50 0.55
CA LEU A 27 -15.71 -24.27 -0.30
C LEU A 27 -16.98 -24.48 0.55
N SER A 28 -17.58 -23.41 1.06
CA SER A 28 -18.80 -23.46 1.88
C SER A 28 -19.72 -22.28 1.56
N TYR A 29 -19.96 -22.06 0.26
CA TYR A 29 -20.90 -21.04 -0.27
C TYR A 29 -21.81 -21.59 -1.38
N LEU A 30 -22.04 -22.91 -1.44
CA LEU A 30 -22.92 -23.58 -2.41
C LEU A 30 -23.81 -24.68 -1.78
N ALA A 31 -24.48 -24.31 -0.70
CA ALA A 31 -25.73 -24.87 -0.13
C ALA A 31 -26.01 -23.99 1.10
N GLU A 32 -26.96 -23.07 1.08
CA GLU A 32 -28.39 -23.34 1.20
C GLU A 32 -29.13 -22.04 0.77
N ASN A 33 -30.15 -22.13 -0.09
CA ASN A 33 -31.24 -21.14 -0.27
C ASN A 33 -32.05 -21.43 -1.54
N ASN A 34 -32.77 -22.55 -1.57
CA ASN A 34 -33.87 -22.70 -2.52
C ASN A 34 -35.05 -23.49 -1.95
N ARG A 35 -35.72 -22.92 -0.94
CA ARG A 35 -37.16 -23.15 -0.67
C ARG A 35 -37.82 -21.84 -0.25
N GLN A 36 -38.64 -21.28 -1.14
CA GLN A 36 -39.45 -20.09 -0.88
C GLN A 36 -40.75 -20.43 -0.13
N SER A 37 -41.13 -19.54 0.79
CA SER A 37 -42.50 -19.18 1.27
C SER A 37 -42.30 -18.27 2.50
N THR A 38 -42.79 -17.03 2.64
CA THR A 38 -43.75 -16.17 1.90
C THR A 38 -43.52 -14.69 2.30
N PRO A 39 -43.94 -13.68 1.49
CA PRO A 39 -43.82 -12.23 1.82
C PRO A 39 -44.99 -11.76 2.72
N PRO A 40 -44.87 -10.65 3.50
CA PRO A 40 -44.45 -9.29 3.07
C PRO A 40 -43.23 -8.76 3.89
N GLU A 41 -42.87 -7.46 4.01
CA GLU A 41 -43.41 -6.15 3.54
C GLU A 41 -42.23 -5.15 3.34
N PRO A 42 -42.31 -4.07 2.52
CA PRO A 42 -41.13 -3.25 2.21
C PRO A 42 -40.87 -2.13 3.24
N GLU A 43 -40.21 -2.47 4.35
CA GLU A 43 -39.56 -1.44 5.18
C GLU A 43 -38.29 -0.93 4.51
N LEU A 44 -38.37 0.31 3.99
CA LEU A 44 -37.22 1.07 3.49
C LEU A 44 -36.34 1.56 4.67
N THR A 45 -35.64 0.64 5.34
CA THR A 45 -34.59 1.01 6.30
C THR A 45 -33.33 1.45 5.56
N LEU A 46 -33.35 2.68 5.06
CA LEU A 46 -32.20 3.40 4.52
C LEU A 46 -31.19 3.69 5.64
N ASN A 47 -30.36 2.72 6.04
CA ASN A 47 -29.27 2.98 6.99
C ASN A 47 -28.09 1.99 6.90
N ASN A 48 -26.93 2.56 6.61
CA ASN A 48 -25.59 2.11 7.00
C ASN A 48 -25.15 0.67 6.64
N PHE A 49 -24.42 0.54 5.51
CA PHE A 49 -23.51 -0.59 5.24
C PHE A 49 -22.35 -0.60 6.26
N SER A 50 -22.65 -1.00 7.49
CA SER A 50 -21.68 -1.14 8.56
C SER A 50 -20.91 -2.44 8.33
N VAL A 51 -19.69 -2.34 7.80
CA VAL A 51 -18.79 -3.51 7.65
C VAL A 51 -18.61 -4.13 9.03
N SER A 52 -18.87 -5.44 9.16
CA SER A 52 -18.76 -6.10 10.47
C SER A 52 -17.29 -6.20 10.89
N PRO A 53 -16.98 -6.20 12.21
CA PRO A 53 -15.60 -6.34 12.68
C PRO A 53 -14.94 -7.65 12.20
N TRP A 54 -15.74 -8.71 12.02
CA TRP A 54 -15.31 -9.96 11.39
C TRP A 54 -14.82 -9.75 9.96
N GLN A 55 -15.64 -9.14 9.09
CA GLN A 55 -15.28 -8.88 7.70
C GLN A 55 -14.07 -7.95 7.60
N GLN A 56 -14.07 -6.86 8.38
CA GLN A 56 -12.95 -5.91 8.43
C GLN A 56 -11.64 -6.62 8.82
N GLY A 57 -11.69 -7.49 9.83
CA GLY A 57 -10.53 -8.27 10.28
C GLY A 57 -10.01 -9.23 9.23
N THR A 58 -10.90 -9.96 8.53
CA THR A 58 -10.49 -10.86 7.44
C THR A 58 -9.93 -10.12 6.23
N ASP A 59 -10.50 -8.97 5.88
CA ASP A 59 -10.07 -8.17 4.73
C ASP A 59 -8.70 -7.52 4.98
N LEU A 60 -8.44 -7.06 6.21
CA LEU A 60 -7.13 -6.55 6.64
C LEU A 60 -6.08 -7.67 6.70
N GLY A 61 -6.45 -8.86 7.19
CA GLY A 61 -5.56 -10.03 7.21
C GLY A 61 -5.19 -10.50 5.80
N TRP A 62 -6.12 -10.45 4.84
CA TRP A 62 -5.83 -10.71 3.44
C TRP A 62 -4.87 -9.66 2.85
N GLN A 63 -5.10 -8.36 3.11
CA GLN A 63 -4.19 -7.29 2.69
C GLN A 63 -2.78 -7.46 3.27
N ALA A 64 -2.66 -7.86 4.55
CA ALA A 64 -1.38 -8.14 5.18
C ALA A 64 -0.64 -9.30 4.49
N ALA A 65 -1.35 -10.39 4.18
CA ALA A 65 -0.81 -11.55 3.47
C ALA A 65 -0.40 -11.24 2.02
N VAL A 66 -1.11 -10.34 1.32
CA VAL A 66 -0.73 -9.85 -0.01
C VAL A 66 0.50 -8.97 0.07
N ALA A 67 0.52 -7.98 0.97
CA ALA A 67 1.69 -7.10 1.16
C ALA A 67 2.95 -7.88 1.54
N ALA A 68 2.84 -8.94 2.35
CA ALA A 68 3.94 -9.80 2.74
C ALA A 68 4.59 -10.59 1.58
N GLN A 69 3.94 -10.69 0.42
CA GLN A 69 4.51 -11.38 -0.75
C GLN A 69 5.51 -10.51 -1.53
N SER A 70 5.35 -9.18 -1.49
CA SER A 70 6.22 -8.22 -2.16
C SER A 70 7.08 -7.37 -1.21
N ALA A 71 6.89 -7.49 0.10
CA ALA A 71 7.65 -6.72 1.09
C ALA A 71 9.16 -7.06 1.06
N GLN A 72 9.99 -6.03 0.91
CA GLN A 72 11.45 -6.16 0.85
C GLN A 72 12.15 -5.26 1.86
N THR A 73 11.64 -4.05 2.07
CA THR A 73 12.26 -3.04 2.93
C THR A 73 11.70 -3.07 4.35
N GLN A 74 12.42 -2.48 5.30
CA GLN A 74 11.94 -2.25 6.66
C GLN A 74 10.55 -1.55 6.66
N ALA A 75 10.34 -0.57 5.78
CA ALA A 75 9.07 0.12 5.68
C ALA A 75 7.92 -0.79 5.23
N ASP A 76 8.18 -1.78 4.37
CA ASP A 76 7.16 -2.73 3.89
C ASP A 76 6.80 -3.74 4.96
N TRP A 77 7.81 -4.26 5.67
CA TRP A 77 7.59 -5.16 6.81
C TRP A 77 6.86 -4.47 7.97
N GLN A 78 7.09 -3.17 8.17
CA GLN A 78 6.29 -2.37 9.11
C GLN A 78 4.82 -2.35 8.68
N ARG A 79 4.53 -2.01 7.42
CA ARG A 79 3.14 -2.02 6.88
C ARG A 79 2.47 -3.40 7.04
N VAL A 80 3.20 -4.49 6.81
CA VAL A 80 2.68 -5.86 7.02
C VAL A 80 2.35 -6.09 8.49
N SER A 81 3.23 -5.68 9.42
CA SER A 81 2.97 -5.75 10.86
C SER A 81 1.75 -4.93 11.28
N ASP A 82 1.62 -3.70 10.77
CA ASP A 82 0.51 -2.79 11.08
C ASP A 82 -0.84 -3.31 10.56
N LEU A 83 -0.85 -3.93 9.37
CA LEU A 83 -2.06 -4.55 8.81
C LEU A 83 -2.49 -5.78 9.62
N TRP A 84 -1.55 -6.63 10.07
CA TRP A 84 -1.87 -7.71 10.98
C TRP A 84 -2.41 -7.20 12.33
N GLU A 85 -1.85 -6.13 12.88
CA GLU A 85 -2.31 -5.53 14.13
C GLU A 85 -3.75 -5.02 14.04
N GLN A 86 -4.07 -4.27 12.98
CA GLN A 86 -5.43 -3.81 12.73
C GLN A 86 -6.40 -4.97 12.48
N ALA A 87 -5.96 -6.04 11.79
CA ALA A 87 -6.75 -7.24 11.58
C ALA A 87 -7.08 -7.95 12.92
N ILE A 88 -6.09 -8.11 13.80
CA ILE A 88 -6.26 -8.67 15.15
C ILE A 88 -7.27 -7.84 15.94
N ALA A 89 -7.09 -6.52 15.99
CA ALA A 89 -7.97 -5.62 16.74
C ALA A 89 -9.44 -5.67 16.24
N ALA A 90 -9.66 -5.74 14.93
CA ALA A 90 -11.00 -5.88 14.36
C ALA A 90 -11.65 -7.24 14.71
N LEU A 91 -10.89 -8.34 14.69
CA LEU A 91 -11.39 -9.66 15.08
C LEU A 91 -11.67 -9.77 16.59
N GLU A 92 -10.89 -9.10 17.43
CA GLU A 92 -11.12 -9.02 18.88
C GLU A 92 -12.41 -8.27 19.24
N LEU A 93 -12.85 -7.33 18.38
CA LEU A 93 -14.09 -6.56 18.54
C LEU A 93 -15.36 -7.32 18.10
N VAL A 94 -15.26 -8.55 17.59
CA VAL A 94 -16.43 -9.36 17.23
C VAL A 94 -17.23 -9.70 18.50
N PRO A 95 -18.54 -9.38 18.58
CA PRO A 95 -19.36 -9.67 19.76
C PRO A 95 -19.46 -11.16 20.09
N THR A 96 -19.55 -11.51 21.38
CA THR A 96 -19.65 -12.91 21.84
C THR A 96 -20.94 -13.64 21.42
N ASN A 97 -21.94 -12.89 20.97
CA ASN A 97 -23.20 -13.40 20.42
C ASN A 97 -23.23 -13.43 18.88
N ASP A 98 -22.16 -13.00 18.21
CA ASP A 98 -22.01 -13.12 16.76
C ASP A 98 -21.67 -14.58 16.38
N SER A 99 -22.27 -15.10 15.30
CA SER A 99 -22.02 -16.47 14.83
C SER A 99 -20.55 -16.72 14.45
N ASN A 100 -19.80 -15.68 14.10
CA ASN A 100 -18.39 -15.75 13.72
C ASN A 100 -17.44 -15.64 14.92
N TYR A 101 -17.91 -15.36 16.14
CA TYR A 101 -17.06 -15.08 17.31
C TYR A 101 -15.93 -16.09 17.52
N ALA A 102 -16.26 -17.39 17.55
CA ALA A 102 -15.27 -18.45 17.75
C ALA A 102 -14.21 -18.48 16.62
N GLN A 103 -14.62 -18.18 15.38
CA GLN A 103 -13.72 -18.13 14.23
C GLN A 103 -12.87 -16.86 14.23
N ALA A 104 -13.42 -15.73 14.69
CA ALA A 104 -12.71 -14.47 14.85
C ALA A 104 -11.57 -14.59 15.87
N GLN A 105 -11.85 -15.14 17.04
CA GLN A 105 -10.83 -15.35 18.08
C GLN A 105 -9.74 -16.34 17.63
N ALA A 106 -10.10 -17.39 16.87
CA ALA A 106 -9.13 -18.32 16.29
C ALA A 106 -8.22 -17.62 15.25
N LYS A 107 -8.78 -16.76 14.39
CA LYS A 107 -8.01 -15.97 13.42
C LYS A 107 -7.15 -14.90 14.06
N ALA A 108 -7.58 -14.27 15.15
CA ALA A 108 -6.77 -13.32 15.89
C ALA A 108 -5.47 -13.98 16.39
N GLU A 109 -5.52 -15.21 16.89
CA GLU A 109 -4.33 -15.96 17.31
C GLU A 109 -3.41 -16.33 16.11
N GLU A 110 -3.98 -16.79 15.00
CA GLU A 110 -3.24 -17.03 13.74
C GLU A 110 -2.49 -15.76 13.29
N TYR A 111 -3.16 -14.61 13.34
CA TYR A 111 -2.62 -13.32 12.90
C TYR A 111 -1.56 -12.76 13.84
N ARG A 112 -1.63 -13.04 15.16
CA ARG A 112 -0.53 -12.73 16.10
C ARG A 112 0.77 -13.45 15.70
N GLY A 113 0.67 -14.72 15.29
CA GLY A 113 1.81 -15.47 14.74
C GLY A 113 2.37 -14.83 13.46
N ASN A 114 1.50 -14.44 12.53
CA ASN A 114 1.92 -13.76 11.30
C ASN A 114 2.55 -12.38 11.57
N ARG A 115 2.04 -11.61 12.54
CA ARG A 115 2.63 -10.34 12.98
C ARG A 115 4.02 -10.53 13.60
N ALA A 116 4.23 -11.58 14.38
CA ALA A 116 5.55 -11.92 14.92
C ALA A 116 6.56 -12.18 13.79
N ILE A 117 6.20 -12.97 12.78
CA ILE A 117 7.04 -13.20 11.59
C ILE A 117 7.32 -11.89 10.83
N ALA A 118 6.34 -10.98 10.73
CA ALA A 118 6.54 -9.67 10.13
C ALA A 118 7.53 -8.81 10.95
N GLY A 119 7.47 -8.86 12.28
CA GLY A 119 8.43 -8.21 13.18
C GLY A 119 9.85 -8.77 13.09
N ASP A 120 10.01 -10.10 12.99
CA ASP A 120 11.31 -10.73 12.76
C ASP A 120 11.93 -10.30 11.43
N ARG A 121 11.10 -10.18 10.38
CA ARG A 121 11.54 -9.69 9.06
C ARG A 121 11.82 -8.20 9.06
N LEU A 122 11.04 -7.39 9.78
CA LEU A 122 11.28 -5.97 10.00
C LEU A 122 12.67 -5.72 10.60
N ALA A 123 13.07 -6.54 11.58
CA ALA A 123 14.39 -6.45 12.22
C ALA A 123 15.56 -6.93 11.34
N GLN A 124 15.28 -7.71 10.30
CA GLN A 124 16.28 -8.25 9.35
C GLN A 124 16.34 -7.48 8.04
N ALA A 125 15.29 -6.76 7.68
CA ALA A 125 15.19 -6.03 6.43
C ALA A 125 16.08 -4.79 6.45
N SER A 126 16.74 -4.53 5.34
CA SER A 126 17.41 -3.25 5.14
C SER A 126 16.39 -2.11 5.22
N PRO A 127 16.77 -0.92 5.73
CA PRO A 127 16.03 0.29 5.40
C PRO A 127 15.93 0.40 3.88
N ALA A 128 14.84 0.99 3.39
CA ALA A 128 14.73 1.30 1.97
C ALA A 128 15.91 2.19 1.54
N PRO A 129 16.38 2.12 0.28
CA PRO A 129 17.31 3.12 -0.23
C PRO A 129 16.70 4.50 -0.02
N SER A 130 17.42 5.39 0.68
CA SER A 130 17.00 6.77 0.94
C SER A 130 16.55 7.45 -0.36
N SER A 131 15.52 8.29 -0.28
CA SER A 131 15.10 9.12 -1.41
C SER A 131 16.31 9.83 -2.01
N PRO A 132 16.62 9.67 -3.31
CA PRO A 132 17.87 10.15 -3.87
C PRO A 132 17.97 11.66 -3.77
N ALA A 133 19.20 12.17 -3.60
CA ALA A 133 19.49 13.60 -3.68
C ALA A 133 18.95 14.17 -5.00
N ALA A 134 18.47 15.41 -4.97
CA ALA A 134 17.77 16.04 -6.10
C ALA A 134 18.58 16.01 -7.42
N SER A 135 19.91 16.05 -7.35
CA SER A 135 20.81 15.95 -8.51
C SER A 135 20.85 14.57 -9.17
N ASP A 136 20.71 13.50 -8.38
CA ASP A 136 20.66 12.12 -8.88
C ASP A 136 19.25 11.78 -9.38
N LEU A 137 18.20 12.29 -8.73
CA LEU A 137 16.83 12.24 -9.26
C LEU A 137 16.71 12.98 -10.61
N GLN A 138 17.34 14.15 -10.74
CA GLN A 138 17.42 14.88 -12.01
C GLN A 138 18.09 14.04 -13.10
N ARG A 139 19.23 13.38 -12.78
CA ARG A 139 19.95 12.51 -13.73
C ARG A 139 19.10 11.32 -14.13
N ALA A 140 18.44 10.67 -13.17
CA ALA A 140 17.56 9.53 -13.42
C ALA A 140 16.40 9.91 -14.35
N LEU A 141 15.64 10.96 -14.03
CA LEU A 141 14.50 11.44 -14.84
C LEU A 141 14.90 11.94 -16.23
N ALA A 142 16.12 12.44 -16.41
CA ALA A 142 16.65 12.82 -17.72
C ALA A 142 17.07 11.61 -18.58
N SER A 143 17.39 10.48 -17.94
CA SER A 143 17.83 9.24 -18.60
C SER A 143 16.74 8.18 -18.78
N ALA A 144 15.66 8.27 -18.01
CA ALA A 144 14.53 7.35 -18.07
C ALA A 144 13.61 7.63 -19.26
N GLN A 145 12.80 6.64 -19.66
CA GLN A 145 11.85 6.77 -20.76
C GLN A 145 10.41 6.66 -20.22
N PRO A 146 9.52 7.63 -20.51
CA PRO A 146 9.74 8.91 -21.18
C PRO A 146 10.64 9.92 -20.41
N ALA A 147 11.46 10.67 -21.14
CA ALA A 147 12.51 11.52 -20.57
C ALA A 147 12.05 12.95 -20.24
N PHE A 148 12.60 13.51 -19.16
CA PHE A 148 12.42 14.92 -18.78
C PHE A 148 13.61 15.78 -19.22
N THR A 149 13.34 16.85 -19.95
CA THR A 149 14.35 17.89 -20.27
C THR A 149 14.38 18.91 -19.14
N PHE A 150 15.52 19.03 -18.45
CA PHE A 150 15.69 19.93 -17.31
C PHE A 150 16.34 21.28 -17.68
N VAL A 151 15.79 22.36 -17.13
CA VAL A 151 16.31 23.73 -17.25
C VAL A 151 16.49 24.32 -15.84
N PRO A 152 17.68 24.85 -15.49
CA PRO A 152 17.88 25.60 -14.25
C PRO A 152 17.03 26.88 -14.22
N GLY A 153 16.40 27.15 -13.09
CA GLY A 153 15.60 28.34 -12.82
C GLY A 153 16.17 29.17 -11.66
N PRO A 154 15.49 30.26 -11.26
CA PRO A 154 15.89 31.07 -10.12
C PRO A 154 15.77 30.31 -8.79
N ALA A 155 16.51 30.75 -7.77
CA ALA A 155 16.43 30.25 -6.39
C ALA A 155 16.66 28.73 -6.24
N ASN A 156 17.69 28.18 -6.92
CA ASN A 156 18.07 26.76 -6.86
C ASN A 156 16.96 25.78 -7.28
N ARG A 157 15.99 26.25 -8.06
CA ARG A 157 14.92 25.45 -8.65
C ARG A 157 15.37 24.88 -9.99
N THR A 158 15.21 23.59 -10.23
CA THR A 158 15.36 22.99 -11.57
C THR A 158 13.99 22.52 -12.07
N LEU A 159 13.64 22.89 -13.31
CA LEU A 159 12.37 22.51 -13.94
C LEU A 159 12.61 21.49 -15.06
N GLY A 160 12.12 20.26 -14.85
CA GLY A 160 12.02 19.22 -15.86
C GLY A 160 10.68 19.29 -16.60
N ARG A 161 10.69 19.14 -17.92
CA ARG A 161 9.46 19.03 -18.73
C ARG A 161 9.53 17.89 -19.72
N THR A 162 8.40 17.25 -19.96
CA THR A 162 8.25 16.23 -21.01
C THR A 162 7.99 16.88 -22.36
N ALA A 163 8.35 16.20 -23.44
CA ALA A 163 8.21 16.73 -24.80
C ALA A 163 6.75 16.91 -25.24
N ASP A 164 5.82 16.15 -24.65
CA ASP A 164 4.37 16.24 -24.87
C ASP A 164 3.67 17.29 -23.97
N GLY A 165 4.39 17.90 -23.03
CA GLY A 165 3.83 18.85 -22.05
C GLY A 165 2.90 18.23 -21.01
N LEU A 166 2.75 16.90 -20.95
CA LEU A 166 1.83 16.20 -20.05
C LEU A 166 2.38 16.02 -18.63
N ALA A 167 3.65 16.32 -18.38
CA ALA A 167 4.21 16.40 -17.03
C ALA A 167 5.31 17.48 -16.90
N THR A 168 5.35 18.09 -15.73
CA THR A 168 6.45 18.98 -15.28
C THR A 168 6.95 18.50 -13.93
N VAL A 169 8.26 18.37 -13.76
CA VAL A 169 8.90 18.11 -12.46
C VAL A 169 9.61 19.38 -11.99
N GLU A 170 9.45 19.68 -10.72
CA GLU A 170 10.07 20.80 -10.02
C GLU A 170 10.96 20.24 -8.91
N LEU A 171 12.26 20.48 -9.00
CA LEU A 171 13.24 20.11 -7.97
C LEU A 171 13.67 21.39 -7.25
N THR A 172 13.63 21.43 -5.92
CA THR A 172 14.01 22.60 -5.12
C THR A 172 14.45 22.14 -3.73
N GLY A 173 15.76 22.21 -3.45
CA GLY A 173 16.32 21.75 -2.18
C GLY A 173 16.02 20.28 -1.91
N ASP A 174 15.41 20.01 -0.75
CA ASP A 174 14.95 18.70 -0.26
C ASP A 174 13.58 18.27 -0.83
N ARG A 175 13.13 18.86 -1.94
CA ARG A 175 11.79 18.62 -2.48
C ARG A 175 11.77 18.40 -3.98
N ALA A 176 11.05 17.35 -4.38
CA ALA A 176 10.68 17.08 -5.75
C ALA A 176 9.14 17.09 -5.88
N THR A 177 8.61 17.87 -6.82
CA THR A 177 7.17 17.97 -7.10
C THR A 177 6.88 17.68 -8.57
N LEU A 178 6.20 16.57 -8.85
CA LEU A 178 5.58 16.33 -10.15
C LEU A 178 4.26 17.11 -10.24
N ARG A 179 4.00 17.73 -11.39
CA ARG A 179 2.75 18.40 -11.75
C ARG A 179 2.22 17.81 -13.05
N LEU A 180 0.98 17.32 -13.00
CA LEU A 180 0.24 16.76 -14.13
C LEU A 180 -0.96 17.67 -14.42
N PRO A 181 -1.01 18.35 -15.58
CA PRO A 181 -2.12 19.24 -15.93
C PRO A 181 -3.41 18.44 -16.12
N ARG A 182 -4.55 19.02 -15.71
CA ARG A 182 -5.88 18.44 -15.87
C ARG A 182 -6.75 19.38 -16.69
N SER A 183 -7.55 18.85 -17.60
CA SER A 183 -8.47 19.64 -18.42
C SER A 183 -9.60 20.29 -17.62
N GLU A 184 -10.02 19.63 -16.54
CA GLU A 184 -11.09 20.06 -15.64
C GLU A 184 -11.02 19.27 -14.31
N THR A 185 -11.67 19.78 -13.28
CA THR A 185 -11.73 19.13 -11.95
C THR A 185 -12.49 17.81 -12.04
N GLY A 186 -11.91 16.74 -11.50
CA GLY A 186 -12.47 15.38 -11.63
C GLY A 186 -12.06 14.63 -12.90
N ALA A 187 -11.44 15.27 -13.90
CA ALA A 187 -11.01 14.60 -15.13
C ALA A 187 -10.01 13.48 -14.85
N ALA A 188 -10.25 12.30 -15.42
CA ALA A 188 -9.35 11.15 -15.29
C ALA A 188 -7.97 11.45 -15.91
N LEU A 189 -6.90 10.94 -15.29
CA LEU A 189 -5.57 11.01 -15.88
C LEU A 189 -5.49 10.18 -17.16
N THR A 190 -4.80 10.68 -18.17
CA THR A 190 -4.44 9.89 -19.36
C THR A 190 -3.43 8.79 -19.01
N MET A 191 -3.36 7.73 -19.81
CA MET A 191 -2.39 6.65 -19.59
C MET A 191 -0.93 7.17 -19.55
N ALA A 192 -0.59 8.16 -20.38
CA ALA A 192 0.73 8.81 -20.35
C ALA A 192 1.00 9.49 -19.00
N GLN A 193 0.01 10.19 -18.44
CA GLN A 193 0.13 10.83 -17.13
C GLN A 193 0.23 9.83 -15.97
N VAL A 194 -0.40 8.67 -16.07
CA VAL A 194 -0.20 7.56 -15.12
C VAL A 194 1.23 7.03 -15.21
N VAL A 195 1.78 6.84 -16.41
CA VAL A 195 3.19 6.44 -16.61
C VAL A 195 4.16 7.49 -16.04
N TYR A 196 3.90 8.79 -16.24
CA TYR A 196 4.71 9.86 -15.64
C TYR A 196 4.66 9.87 -14.10
N ALA A 197 3.49 9.59 -13.51
CA ALA A 197 3.34 9.45 -12.06
C ALA A 197 4.13 8.26 -11.51
N ASP A 198 3.96 7.09 -12.14
CA ASP A 198 4.63 5.84 -11.77
C ASP A 198 6.16 5.95 -11.86
N GLN A 199 6.68 6.45 -12.99
CA GLN A 199 8.11 6.69 -13.20
C GLN A 199 8.67 7.68 -12.18
N PHE A 200 7.95 8.78 -11.90
CA PHE A 200 8.41 9.78 -10.94
C PHE A 200 8.49 9.20 -9.53
N VAL A 201 7.45 8.51 -9.06
CA VAL A 201 7.45 7.93 -7.71
C VAL A 201 8.47 6.79 -7.61
N THR A 202 8.62 5.95 -8.64
CA THR A 202 9.66 4.90 -8.71
C THR A 202 11.07 5.44 -8.55
N LEU A 203 11.36 6.64 -9.08
CA LEU A 203 12.68 7.24 -9.01
C LEU A 203 12.88 8.14 -7.78
N ALA A 204 11.85 8.83 -7.29
CA ALA A 204 11.94 9.78 -6.18
C ALA A 204 11.69 9.14 -4.79
N ALA A 205 10.83 8.13 -4.73
CA ALA A 205 10.42 7.40 -3.53
C ALA A 205 10.23 5.91 -3.87
N PRO A 206 11.33 5.16 -4.15
CA PRO A 206 11.25 3.74 -4.51
C PRO A 206 10.57 2.87 -3.44
N ASP A 207 10.64 3.30 -2.17
CA ASP A 207 9.92 2.75 -1.03
C ASP A 207 8.40 2.91 -1.13
N ALA A 208 7.93 4.03 -1.69
CA ALA A 208 6.52 4.31 -1.92
C ALA A 208 6.00 3.66 -3.21
N ALA A 209 6.84 3.56 -4.24
CA ALA A 209 6.52 2.99 -5.54
C ALA A 209 6.24 1.49 -5.52
N ALA A 210 6.90 0.75 -4.64
CA ALA A 210 6.69 -0.69 -4.46
C ALA A 210 5.30 -1.07 -3.87
N ARG A 211 4.37 -0.11 -3.73
CA ARG A 211 3.17 -0.24 -2.90
C ARG A 211 1.87 0.02 -3.68
N PRO A 212 0.84 -0.83 -3.52
CA PRO A 212 -0.40 -0.71 -4.29
C PRO A 212 -1.23 0.54 -3.98
N TRP A 213 -1.07 1.15 -2.78
CA TRP A 213 -1.85 2.33 -2.37
C TRP A 213 -1.63 3.57 -3.23
N LEU A 214 -0.54 3.65 -4.01
CA LEU A 214 -0.28 4.80 -4.88
C LEU A 214 -1.38 4.96 -5.94
N LEU A 215 -1.84 3.86 -6.55
CA LEU A 215 -2.92 3.87 -7.53
C LEU A 215 -4.25 4.29 -6.90
N ASP A 216 -4.51 3.85 -5.67
CA ASP A 216 -5.69 4.25 -4.90
C ASP A 216 -5.63 5.73 -4.51
N ALA A 217 -4.49 6.25 -4.08
CA ALA A 217 -4.30 7.66 -3.73
C ALA A 217 -4.37 8.58 -4.97
N LEU A 218 -3.85 8.14 -6.12
CA LEU A 218 -4.05 8.83 -7.39
C LEU A 218 -5.52 8.80 -7.84
N SER A 219 -6.23 7.71 -7.58
CA SER A 219 -7.66 7.57 -7.91
C SER A 219 -8.57 8.36 -6.98
N ALA A 220 -8.24 8.44 -5.69
CA ALA A 220 -8.96 9.23 -4.70
C ALA A 220 -8.72 10.74 -4.92
N ALA A 221 -7.46 11.17 -5.11
CA ALA A 221 -7.14 12.54 -5.52
C ALA A 221 -7.75 12.90 -6.89
N GLN A 222 -7.94 11.94 -7.79
CA GLN A 222 -8.68 12.20 -9.02
C GLN A 222 -10.16 12.52 -8.77
N ARG A 223 -10.79 11.91 -7.76
CA ARG A 223 -12.20 12.07 -7.38
C ARG A 223 -12.46 13.13 -6.31
N ASP A 224 -11.45 13.92 -5.95
CA ASP A 224 -11.50 14.89 -4.84
C ASP A 224 -11.88 14.24 -3.48
N GLN A 225 -11.50 12.96 -3.31
CA GLN A 225 -11.72 12.16 -2.12
C GLN A 225 -10.47 12.13 -1.25
N SER A 226 -10.66 12.09 0.08
CA SER A 226 -9.58 11.92 1.05
C SER A 226 -8.81 10.62 0.80
N SER A 227 -7.61 10.72 0.22
CA SER A 227 -6.74 9.56 -0.02
C SER A 227 -6.33 8.89 1.30
N PRO A 228 -6.30 7.55 1.38
CA PRO A 228 -5.73 6.81 2.50
C PRO A 228 -4.18 6.86 2.43
N ILE A 229 -3.61 8.06 2.62
CA ILE A 229 -2.17 8.25 2.76
C ILE A 229 -1.76 7.61 4.10
N PRO A 230 -0.87 6.61 4.12
CA PRO A 230 -0.40 6.04 5.38
C PRO A 230 0.39 7.11 6.16
N ALA A 231 0.15 7.19 7.47
CA ALA A 231 0.84 8.15 8.33
C ALA A 231 2.36 7.94 8.25
N GLY A 232 3.10 9.02 7.95
CA GLY A 232 4.56 8.97 7.76
C GLY A 232 5.04 8.73 6.32
N ALA A 233 4.16 8.73 5.30
CA ALA A 233 4.59 8.70 3.90
C ALA A 233 5.43 9.94 3.52
N THR A 234 6.59 9.71 2.90
CA THR A 234 7.42 10.72 2.21
C THR A 234 6.76 11.30 0.95
N VAL A 235 5.66 10.68 0.50
CA VAL A 235 4.91 11.06 -0.70
C VAL A 235 3.54 11.65 -0.34
N THR A 236 3.29 12.88 -0.77
CA THR A 236 1.99 13.57 -0.66
C THR A 236 1.35 13.71 -2.03
N VAL A 237 0.08 13.36 -2.18
CA VAL A 237 -0.68 13.59 -3.42
C VAL A 237 -1.77 14.62 -3.15
N SER A 238 -1.85 15.66 -4.00
CA SER A 238 -2.85 16.71 -3.92
C SER A 238 -3.44 17.01 -5.29
N ALA A 239 -4.74 17.25 -5.37
CA ALA A 239 -5.40 17.72 -6.58
C ALA A 239 -5.86 19.17 -6.39
N GLU A 240 -5.51 20.03 -7.35
CA GLU A 240 -6.04 21.37 -7.53
C GLU A 240 -6.92 21.39 -8.80
N LEU A 241 -7.67 22.48 -9.00
CA LEU A 241 -8.66 22.65 -10.07
C LEU A 241 -8.17 22.21 -11.46
N GLU A 242 -6.91 22.54 -11.80
CA GLU A 242 -6.28 22.34 -13.12
C GLU A 242 -5.01 21.48 -13.06
N THR A 243 -4.62 20.93 -11.90
CA THR A 243 -3.34 20.20 -11.76
C THR A 243 -3.39 19.16 -10.64
N LEU A 244 -2.93 17.94 -10.91
CA LEU A 244 -2.56 16.97 -9.87
C LEU A 244 -1.08 17.11 -9.56
N SER A 245 -0.74 17.24 -8.28
CA SER A 245 0.64 17.37 -7.79
C SER A 245 1.03 16.17 -6.94
N ILE A 246 2.22 15.60 -7.19
CA ILE A 246 2.86 14.58 -6.35
C ILE A 246 4.09 15.19 -5.70
N THR A 247 3.96 15.41 -4.40
CA THR A 247 4.92 15.75 -3.34
C THR A 247 5.95 14.70 -2.95
N VAL A 248 7.27 14.81 -3.16
CA VAL A 248 8.26 13.93 -2.50
C VAL A 248 9.31 14.76 -1.78
N ILE A 249 9.66 14.37 -0.55
CA ILE A 249 10.82 14.88 0.18
C ILE A 249 12.05 14.04 -0.20
N THR A 250 13.09 14.68 -0.72
CA THR A 250 14.38 14.07 -1.08
C THR A 250 15.41 14.30 0.02
N ASP A 251 16.46 13.47 0.09
CA ASP A 251 17.60 13.72 0.99
C ASP A 251 18.32 15.05 0.60
N PRO A 252 18.72 15.90 1.56
CA PRO A 252 19.34 17.22 1.31
C PRO A 252 20.76 17.19 0.71
#